data_AF-A0A357IZL7-F1
#
_entry.id   AF-A0A357IZL7-F1
#
_cell.length_a   1.000
_cell.length_b   1.000
_cell.length_c   1.000
_cell.angle_alpha   90.00
_cell.angle_beta   90.00
_cell.angle_gamma   90.00
#
_symmetry.space_group_name_H-M   'P 1'
#
loop_
_entity.id
_entity.type
_entity.pdbx_description
1 polymer ?
#
loop_
_entity_poly.entity_id
_entity_poly.type
_entity_poly.pdbx_seq_one_letter_code
_entity_poly.pdbx_strand_id
1 'polypeptide(L)'
;MFFAIVAGFGGLYLILMVAGLLHRDYMKSWNRPRKMALAIMGTGFLILGMYFGYLAYFLSTPEGQEHQRQQREMNRMYFPEQQR
;
A
#
# COMPACT_ATOMS: atom_id res chain seq x y z
N MET A 1 5.32 0.16 7.56
CA MET A 1 4.62 -1.02 8.13
C MET A 1 3.10 -0.87 8.10
N PHE A 2 2.48 0.07 8.84
CA PHE A 2 1.00 0.22 8.87
C PHE A 2 0.35 0.26 7.48
N PHE A 3 0.79 1.17 6.59
CA PHE A 3 0.24 1.28 5.24
C PHE A 3 0.43 0.02 4.38
N ALA A 4 1.54 -0.71 4.56
CA ALA A 4 1.79 -1.96 3.84
C ALA A 4 0.79 -3.04 4.27
N ILE A 5 0.51 -3.13 5.56
CA ILE A 5 -0.44 -4.07 6.16
C ILE A 5 -1.87 -3.72 5.73
N VAL A 6 -2.26 -2.45 5.86
CA VAL A 6 -3.62 -2.00 5.51
C VAL A 6 -3.89 -2.15 4.01
N ALA A 7 -2.97 -1.70 3.14
CA ALA A 7 -3.13 -1.83 1.70
C ALA A 7 -3.03 -3.30 1.26
N GLY A 8 -2.09 -4.07 1.83
CA GLY A 8 -1.92 -5.49 1.51
C GLY A 8 -3.15 -6.32 1.87
N PHE A 9 -3.58 -6.29 3.13
CA PHE A 9 -4.76 -7.05 3.57
C PHE A 9 -6.05 -6.52 2.99
N GLY A 10 -6.20 -5.19 2.84
CA GLY A 10 -7.35 -4.60 2.16
C GLY A 10 -7.44 -5.05 0.71
N GLY A 11 -6.33 -5.05 -0.02
CA GLY A 11 -6.26 -5.56 -1.39
C GLY A 11 -6.60 -7.04 -1.49
N LEU A 12 -5.98 -7.86 -0.64
CA LEU A 12 -6.26 -9.31 -0.57
C LEU A 12 -7.74 -9.59 -0.27
N TYR A 13 -8.31 -8.87 0.69
CA TYR A 13 -9.72 -9.01 1.06
C TYR A 13 -10.66 -8.74 -0.12
N LEU A 14 -10.42 -7.67 -0.89
CA LEU A 14 -11.21 -7.36 -2.08
C LEU A 14 -11.08 -8.43 -3.16
N ILE A 15 -9.87 -8.98 -3.37
CA ILE A 15 -9.65 -10.08 -4.31
C ILE A 15 -10.39 -11.34 -3.88
N LEU A 16 -10.39 -11.68 -2.59
CA LEU A 16 -11.12 -12.83 -2.06
C LEU A 16 -12.64 -12.67 -2.18
N MET A 17 -13.17 -11.45 -2.06
CA MET A 17 -14.57 -11.15 -2.37
C MET A 17 -14.89 -11.37 -3.85
N VAL A 18 -14.06 -10.86 -4.78
CA VAL A 18 -14.27 -11.06 -6.22
C VAL A 18 -14.18 -12.54 -6.62
N ALA A 19 -13.26 -13.28 -6.02
CA ALA A 19 -13.11 -14.72 -6.22
C ALA A 19 -14.30 -15.54 -5.68
N GLY A 20 -15.21 -14.92 -4.92
CA GLY A 20 -16.38 -15.57 -4.34
C GLY A 20 -16.05 -16.46 -3.14
N LEU A 21 -14.86 -16.30 -2.56
CA LEU A 21 -14.45 -16.98 -1.33
C LEU A 21 -15.01 -16.29 -0.09
N LEU A 22 -15.17 -14.96 -0.14
CA LEU A 22 -15.81 -14.15 0.90
C LEU A 22 -17.09 -13.50 0.38
N HIS A 23 -18.08 -13.33 1.26
CA HIS A 23 -19.35 -12.64 0.97
C HIS A 23 -20.03 -13.10 -0.34
N ARG A 24 -19.98 -14.42 -0.62
CA ARG A 24 -20.40 -14.99 -1.90
C ARG A 24 -21.81 -14.57 -2.31
N ASP A 25 -22.78 -14.61 -1.40
CA ASP A 25 -24.18 -14.27 -1.70
C ASP A 25 -24.38 -12.78 -1.97
N TYR A 26 -23.65 -11.92 -1.26
CA TYR A 26 -23.60 -10.49 -1.55
C TYR A 26 -23.04 -10.22 -2.94
N MET A 27 -21.91 -10.87 -3.29
CA MET A 27 -21.25 -10.71 -4.58
C MET A 27 -22.04 -11.31 -5.76
N LYS A 28 -22.95 -12.27 -5.53
CA LYS A 28 -23.84 -12.79 -6.60
C LYS A 28 -24.74 -11.70 -7.17
N SER A 29 -25.22 -10.78 -6.35
CA SER A 29 -26.09 -9.66 -6.77
C SER A 29 -25.37 -8.59 -7.59
N TRP A 30 -24.03 -8.59 -7.61
CA TRP A 30 -23.24 -7.56 -8.28
C TRP A 30 -23.10 -7.82 -9.77
N ASN A 31 -23.24 -6.75 -10.56
CA ASN A 31 -23.01 -6.77 -12.00
C ASN A 31 -21.52 -6.89 -12.35
N ARG A 32 -21.24 -7.26 -13.60
CA ARG A 32 -19.86 -7.48 -14.09
C ARG A 32 -18.96 -6.24 -13.97
N PRO A 33 -19.40 -5.02 -14.30
CA PRO A 33 -18.56 -3.82 -14.14
C PRO A 33 -18.15 -3.55 -12.69
N ARG A 34 -19.06 -3.71 -11.71
CA ARG A 34 -18.73 -3.51 -10.28
C ARG A 34 -17.71 -4.53 -9.80
N LYS A 35 -17.85 -5.80 -10.20
CA LYS A 35 -16.85 -6.84 -9.89
C LYS A 35 -15.48 -6.51 -10.49
N MET A 36 -15.45 -5.99 -11.71
CA MET A 36 -14.22 -5.60 -12.39
C MET A 36 -13.55 -4.41 -11.70
N ALA A 37 -14.32 -3.38 -11.31
CA ALA A 37 -13.82 -2.26 -10.53
C ALA A 37 -13.22 -2.72 -9.19
N LEU A 38 -13.90 -3.64 -8.49
CA LEU A 38 -13.42 -4.21 -7.23
C LEU A 38 -12.11 -4.99 -7.41
N ALA A 39 -11.98 -5.74 -8.52
CA ALA A 39 -10.76 -6.47 -8.86
C ALA A 39 -9.59 -5.53 -9.15
N ILE A 40 -9.82 -4.45 -9.89
CA ILE A 40 -8.81 -3.42 -10.18
C ILE A 40 -8.36 -2.74 -8.89
N MET A 41 -9.32 -2.34 -8.04
CA MET A 41 -9.01 -1.75 -6.74
C MET A 41 -8.21 -2.71 -5.84
N GLY A 42 -8.66 -3.96 -5.72
CA GLY A 42 -7.97 -4.98 -4.92
C GLY A 42 -6.53 -5.22 -5.40
N THR A 43 -6.34 -5.28 -6.72
CA THR A 43 -5.02 -5.41 -7.33
C THR A 43 -4.14 -4.19 -7.07
N GLY A 44 -4.69 -2.97 -7.24
CA GLY A 44 -3.97 -1.73 -6.93
C GLY A 44 -3.52 -1.64 -5.48
N PHE A 45 -4.39 -2.06 -4.55
CA PHE A 45 -4.04 -2.12 -3.13
C PHE A 45 -2.97 -3.17 -2.81
N LEU A 46 -2.98 -4.32 -3.48
CA LEU A 46 -1.91 -5.31 -3.35
C LEU A 46 -0.57 -4.74 -3.84
N ILE A 47 -0.55 -4.06 -4.99
CA ILE A 47 0.65 -3.41 -5.52
C ILE A 47 1.18 -2.37 -4.54
N LEU A 48 0.30 -1.52 -4.00
CA LEU A 48 0.66 -0.54 -2.97
C LEU A 48 1.20 -1.21 -1.69
N GLY A 49 0.56 -2.29 -1.24
CA GLY A 49 1.01 -3.08 -0.11
C GLY A 49 2.42 -3.64 -0.30
N MET A 50 2.69 -4.23 -1.47
CA MET A 50 4.02 -4.71 -1.84
C MET A 50 5.04 -3.58 -1.92
N TYR A 51 4.67 -2.45 -2.53
CA TYR A 51 5.54 -1.27 -2.61
C TYR A 51 5.93 -0.76 -1.21
N PHE A 52 4.98 -0.59 -0.30
CA PHE A 52 5.27 -0.15 1.06
C PHE A 52 6.02 -1.21 1.87
N GLY A 53 5.80 -2.49 1.60
CA GLY A 53 6.56 -3.59 2.18
C GLY A 53 8.03 -3.54 1.74
N TYR A 54 8.26 -3.42 0.43
CA TYR A 54 9.59 -3.26 -0.14
C TYR A 54 10.27 -1.99 0.39
N LEU A 55 9.57 -0.87 0.43
CA LEU A 55 10.10 0.38 0.98
C LEU A 55 10.52 0.23 2.44
N ALA A 56 9.71 -0.44 3.26
CA ALA A 56 10.07 -0.70 4.66
C ALA A 56 11.32 -1.59 4.79
N TYR A 57 11.45 -2.60 3.92
CA TYR A 57 12.65 -3.42 3.84
C TYR A 57 13.87 -2.60 3.38
N PHE A 58 13.74 -1.85 2.28
CA PHE A 58 14.82 -1.03 1.73
C PHE A 58 15.35 -0.02 2.76
N LEU A 59 14.45 0.65 3.49
CA LEU A 59 14.83 1.59 4.54
C LEU A 59 15.55 0.94 5.73
N SER A 60 15.51 -0.39 5.85
CA SER A 60 16.28 -1.12 6.85
C SER A 60 17.71 -1.46 6.39
N THR A 61 18.00 -1.39 5.09
CA THR A 61 19.35 -1.65 4.55
C THR A 61 20.28 -0.46 4.81
N PRO A 62 21.61 -0.65 4.76
CA PRO A 62 22.58 0.44 4.89
C PRO A 62 22.34 1.57 3.88
N GLU A 63 22.05 1.25 2.61
CA GLU A 63 21.79 2.27 1.58
C GLU A 63 20.52 3.07 1.89
N GLY A 64 19.46 2.40 2.35
CA GLY A 64 18.22 3.07 2.72
C GLY A 64 18.37 4.00 3.92
N GLN A 65 19.20 3.63 4.90
CA GLN A 65 19.52 4.49 6.05
C GLN A 65 20.34 5.72 5.63
N GLU A 66 21.28 5.56 4.71
CA GLU A 66 22.10 6.65 4.19
C GLU A 66 21.26 7.63 3.37
N HIS A 67 20.34 7.12 2.55
CA HIS A 67 19.31 7.93 1.88
C HIS A 67 18.46 8.74 2.88
N GLN A 68 18.03 8.14 3.99
CA GLN A 68 17.29 8.89 5.01
C GLN A 68 18.14 9.99 5.66
N ARG A 69 19.43 9.74 5.90
CA ARG A 69 20.34 10.75 6.47
C ARG A 69 20.48 11.94 5.52
N GLN A 70 20.80 11.68 4.25
CA GLN A 70 20.92 12.71 3.22
C GLN A 70 19.63 13.53 3.06
N GLN A 71 18.46 12.87 3.11
CA GLN A 71 17.18 13.56 2.99
C GLN A 71 16.87 14.43 4.22
N ARG A 72 17.23 13.98 5.42
CA ARG A 72 17.14 14.81 6.64
C ARG A 72 18.07 16.01 6.56
N GLU A 73 19.30 15.81 6.12
CA GLU A 73 20.30 16.88 5.96
C GLU A 73 19.84 17.93 4.95
N MET A 74 19.35 17.52 3.78
CA MET A 74 18.74 18.44 2.82
C MET A 74 17.55 19.20 3.43
N ASN A 75 16.63 18.50 4.10
CA ASN A 75 15.49 19.18 4.74
C ASN A 75 15.94 20.19 5.80
N ARG A 76 17.04 19.95 6.53
CA ARG A 76 17.60 20.95 7.46
C ARG A 76 18.13 22.18 6.74
N MET A 77 18.77 21.99 5.58
CA MET A 77 19.34 23.09 4.79
C MET A 77 18.24 23.94 4.12
N TYR A 78 17.21 23.30 3.59
CA TYR A 78 16.17 23.98 2.80
C TYR A 78 14.95 24.43 3.60
N PHE A 79 14.65 23.78 4.73
CA PHE A 79 13.47 24.07 5.55
C PHE A 79 13.81 24.20 7.05
N PRO A 80 14.69 25.13 7.44
CA PRO A 80 15.08 25.31 8.84
C PRO A 80 13.91 25.70 9.75
N GLU A 81 12.90 26.40 9.22
CA GLU A 81 11.74 26.87 9.99
C GLU A 81 10.76 25.75 10.40
N GLN A 82 10.78 24.59 9.73
CA GLN A 82 9.95 23.43 10.08
C GLN A 82 10.47 22.66 11.32
N GLN A 83 11.57 23.10 11.93
CA GLN A 83 12.19 22.48 13.11
C GLN A 83 11.84 23.17 14.44
N ARG A 84 10.93 24.16 14.44
CA ARG A 84 10.41 24.80 15.66
C ARG A 84 9.16 24.10 16.19
#